data_AF-A0A4Q4WCB2-F1
#
_entry.id   AF-A0A4Q4WCB2-F1
#
_cell.length_a   1.000
_cell.length_b   1.000
_cell.length_c   1.000
_cell.angle_alpha   90.00
_cell.angle_beta   90.00
_cell.angle_gamma   90.00
#
_symmetry.space_group_name_H-M   'P 1'
#
loop_
_entity.id
_entity.type
_entity.pdbx_description
1 polymer ?
#
loop_
_entity_poly.entity_id
_entity_poly.type
_entity_poly.pdbx_seq_one_letter_code
_entity_poly.pdbx_strand_id
1 'polypeptide(L)'
;MASGVLKAWEECDKIDTLFVLVCTVFCWTIVPTVGIAYGGYSWRRNGLASAIPAVLTIATCSIQWFMIGYTLAYGEGGWVFGDFKYALHIGVLSEPVGTIPAILFSEFQLVFEATVCAIAVGGFCTPVHICSGASASAISLYLSYPLFRSRGSEKRTPTHIRLHRPGNSFFQLIALITIWGSWLAFDAGTTLALSFQSVMALCVTNLCASAGALTWACITYLETKKWSIDSTFMGAIAGLIMITPAAGFIDMPTAFCFGIFGALLCRQALRIKFTDFARRWRWVDNGDTFATHCVGGVAATICTGLFAQKEVAAYGGVEVDGGVFFDGNVRQLWVQVVEVLIGFEVLAPNDEINAGLDMVQTEETLCDMPNPDEEDYSPMTNGNIEL
;
A
#
# COMPACT_ATOMS: atom_id res chain seq x y z
N MET A 1 6.12 -39.83 0.81
CA MET A 1 5.76 -38.40 0.61
C MET A 1 4.90 -37.90 1.76
N ALA A 2 3.69 -38.44 1.99
CA ALA A 2 2.83 -38.02 3.12
C ALA A 2 3.49 -38.13 4.51
N SER A 3 4.28 -39.18 4.76
CA SER A 3 5.00 -39.33 6.03
C SER A 3 6.08 -38.25 6.27
N GLY A 4 6.71 -37.74 5.20
CA GLY A 4 7.69 -36.66 5.29
C GLY A 4 7.02 -35.32 5.57
N VAL A 5 5.93 -35.03 4.84
CA VAL A 5 5.11 -33.82 5.04
C VAL A 5 4.58 -33.75 6.48
N LEU A 6 4.03 -34.84 7.00
CA LEU A 6 3.52 -34.88 8.37
C LEU A 6 4.64 -34.72 9.40
N LYS A 7 5.82 -35.28 9.16
CA LYS A 7 6.96 -35.11 10.05
C LYS A 7 7.42 -33.65 10.11
N ALA A 8 7.59 -33.00 8.96
CA ALA A 8 7.95 -31.58 8.88
C ALA A 8 6.87 -30.67 9.51
N TRP A 9 5.60 -31.04 9.35
CA TRP A 9 4.50 -30.37 10.05
C TRP A 9 4.65 -30.44 11.57
N GLU A 10 4.99 -31.59 12.14
CA GLU A 10 5.21 -31.75 13.59
C GLU A 10 6.39 -30.91 14.12
N GLU A 11 7.32 -30.49 13.26
CA GLU A 11 8.43 -29.59 13.63
C GLU A 11 7.98 -28.11 13.71
N CYS A 12 6.83 -27.76 13.11
CA CYS A 12 6.26 -26.40 13.17
C CYS A 12 5.51 -26.17 14.48
N ASP A 13 5.63 -24.95 15.02
CA ASP A 13 4.85 -24.51 16.18
C ASP A 13 3.38 -24.24 15.78
N LYS A 14 2.45 -24.91 16.46
CA LYS A 14 1.02 -24.83 16.11
C LYS A 14 0.40 -23.48 16.49
N ILE A 15 0.91 -22.83 17.53
CA ILE A 15 0.42 -21.54 18.00
C ILE A 15 0.87 -20.46 17.03
N ASP A 16 2.15 -20.45 16.64
CA ASP A 16 2.69 -19.52 15.64
C ASP A 16 2.01 -19.73 14.28
N THR A 17 1.81 -20.99 13.88
CA THR A 17 1.07 -21.31 12.65
C THR A 17 -0.36 -20.76 12.70
N LEU A 18 -1.08 -20.96 13.81
CA LEU A 18 -2.43 -20.44 13.96
C LEU A 18 -2.45 -18.91 13.94
N PHE A 19 -1.51 -18.27 14.63
CA PHE A 19 -1.36 -16.82 14.65
C PHE A 19 -1.16 -16.25 13.25
N VAL A 20 -0.18 -16.76 12.49
CA VAL A 20 0.10 -16.28 11.13
C VAL A 20 -1.04 -16.60 10.18
N LEU A 21 -1.71 -17.75 10.31
CA LEU A 21 -2.90 -18.08 9.54
C LEU A 21 -4.03 -17.06 9.76
N VAL A 22 -4.29 -16.69 11.01
CA VAL A 22 -5.29 -15.68 11.35
C VAL A 22 -4.86 -14.31 10.78
N CYS A 23 -3.60 -13.92 10.94
CA CYS A 23 -3.11 -12.67 10.38
C CYS A 23 -3.27 -12.62 8.85
N THR A 24 -2.95 -13.72 8.16
CA THR A 24 -3.11 -13.86 6.71
C THR A 24 -4.54 -13.59 6.26
N VAL A 25 -5.53 -14.19 6.94
CA VAL A 25 -6.95 -14.01 6.63
C VAL A 25 -7.39 -12.56 6.81
N PHE A 26 -6.96 -11.88 7.88
CA PHE A 26 -7.25 -10.47 8.06
C PHE A 26 -6.60 -9.61 6.98
N CYS A 27 -5.32 -9.84 6.68
CA CYS A 27 -4.57 -9.06 5.69
C CYS A 27 -5.19 -9.16 4.29
N TRP A 28 -5.74 -10.30 3.90
CA TRP A 28 -6.41 -10.48 2.60
C TRP A 28 -7.55 -9.48 2.37
N THR A 29 -8.19 -8.98 3.42
CA THR A 29 -9.27 -8.00 3.30
C THR A 29 -8.78 -6.61 2.87
N ILE A 30 -7.47 -6.32 2.97
CA ILE A 30 -6.88 -5.04 2.53
C ILE A 30 -7.08 -4.88 1.02
N VAL A 31 -6.73 -5.90 0.23
CA VAL A 31 -6.74 -5.86 -1.23
C VAL A 31 -8.08 -5.39 -1.83
N PRO A 32 -9.24 -6.04 -1.58
CA PRO A 32 -10.52 -5.57 -2.13
C PRO A 32 -10.94 -4.21 -1.55
N THR A 33 -10.53 -3.91 -0.31
CA THR A 33 -10.89 -2.67 0.37
C THR A 33 -10.15 -1.47 -0.21
N VAL A 34 -8.91 -1.62 -0.66
CA VAL A 34 -8.15 -0.59 -1.38
C VAL A 34 -8.91 -0.18 -2.66
N GLY A 35 -9.47 -1.13 -3.42
CA GLY A 35 -10.32 -0.83 -4.58
C GLY A 35 -11.62 -0.08 -4.23
N ILE A 36 -12.20 -0.38 -3.07
CA ILE A 36 -13.37 0.35 -2.53
C ILE A 36 -12.97 1.76 -2.09
N ALA A 37 -11.81 1.92 -1.43
CA ALA A 37 -11.28 3.21 -1.00
C ALA A 37 -11.06 4.15 -2.19
N TYR A 38 -10.45 3.65 -3.28
CA TYR A 38 -10.29 4.41 -4.51
C TYR A 38 -11.61 4.66 -5.25
N GLY A 39 -12.56 3.72 -5.19
CA GLY A 39 -13.93 3.93 -5.64
C GLY A 39 -14.63 5.08 -4.97
N GLY A 40 -14.37 5.26 -3.67
CA GLY A 40 -14.84 6.40 -2.90
C GLY A 40 -14.33 7.74 -3.43
N TYR A 41 -13.20 7.81 -4.15
CA TYR A 41 -12.66 9.04 -4.76
C TYR A 41 -13.10 9.26 -6.22
N SER A 42 -13.74 8.27 -6.85
CA SER A 42 -14.20 8.34 -8.23
C SER A 42 -15.45 9.23 -8.39
N TRP A 43 -15.50 9.97 -9.50
CA TRP A 43 -16.52 11.04 -9.73
C TRP A 43 -17.84 10.53 -10.32
N ARG A 44 -17.92 9.27 -10.78
CA ARG A 44 -19.11 8.70 -11.44
C ARG A 44 -19.81 7.66 -10.55
N ARG A 45 -21.13 7.49 -10.73
CA ARG A 45 -22.05 6.69 -9.89
C ARG A 45 -21.71 5.19 -9.69
N ASN A 46 -20.64 4.69 -10.31
CA ASN A 46 -20.27 3.27 -10.29
C ASN A 46 -19.01 3.01 -9.43
N GLY A 47 -19.10 3.24 -8.12
CA GLY A 47 -18.03 2.89 -7.17
C GLY A 47 -17.72 1.39 -7.06
N LEU A 48 -18.54 0.53 -7.67
CA LEU A 48 -18.27 -0.91 -7.84
C LEU A 48 -17.24 -1.18 -8.95
N ALA A 49 -17.17 -0.32 -9.97
CA ALA A 49 -16.25 -0.51 -11.10
C ALA A 49 -14.78 -0.40 -10.67
N SER A 50 -14.47 0.36 -9.62
CA SER A 50 -13.11 0.46 -9.06
C SER A 50 -12.73 -0.73 -8.16
N ALA A 51 -13.71 -1.51 -7.68
CA ALA A 51 -13.45 -2.69 -6.87
C ALA A 51 -13.09 -3.92 -7.74
N ILE A 52 -13.54 -3.95 -9.00
CA ILE A 52 -13.26 -5.06 -9.94
C ILE A 52 -11.75 -5.22 -10.20
N PRO A 53 -10.98 -4.16 -10.52
CA PRO A 53 -9.53 -4.27 -10.65
C PRO A 53 -8.86 -4.86 -9.40
N ALA A 54 -9.28 -4.47 -8.20
CA ALA A 54 -8.73 -5.00 -6.96
C ALA A 54 -9.00 -6.51 -6.77
N VAL A 55 -10.18 -7.00 -7.19
CA VAL A 55 -10.48 -8.45 -7.19
C VAL A 55 -9.67 -9.19 -8.25
N LEU A 56 -9.48 -8.60 -9.44
CA LEU A 56 -8.63 -9.17 -10.49
C LEU A 56 -7.15 -9.20 -10.08
N THR A 57 -6.69 -8.24 -9.27
CA THR A 57 -5.35 -8.26 -8.68
C THR A 57 -5.14 -9.51 -7.83
N ILE A 58 -6.12 -9.91 -7.02
CA ILE A 58 -6.03 -11.14 -6.23
C ILE A 58 -5.77 -12.32 -7.15
N ALA A 59 -6.62 -12.54 -8.16
CA ALA A 59 -6.48 -13.67 -9.08
C ALA A 59 -5.14 -13.65 -9.84
N THR A 60 -4.73 -12.47 -10.32
CA THR A 60 -3.51 -12.31 -11.12
C THR A 60 -2.25 -12.56 -10.28
N CYS A 61 -2.16 -11.94 -9.10
CA CYS A 61 -1.05 -12.14 -8.18
C CYS A 61 -1.00 -13.58 -7.68
N SER A 62 -2.14 -14.20 -7.30
CA SER A 62 -2.14 -15.60 -6.88
C SER A 62 -1.61 -16.54 -7.97
N ILE A 63 -2.01 -16.34 -9.24
CA ILE A 63 -1.52 -17.15 -10.36
C ILE A 63 -0.04 -16.88 -10.63
N GLN A 64 0.37 -15.60 -10.67
CA GLN A 64 1.78 -15.22 -10.89
C GLN A 64 2.68 -15.77 -9.79
N TRP A 65 2.28 -15.65 -8.53
CA TRP A 65 3.00 -16.10 -7.35
C TRP A 65 3.16 -17.61 -7.34
N PHE A 66 2.08 -18.33 -7.63
CA PHE A 66 2.10 -19.78 -7.82
C PHE A 66 3.09 -20.20 -8.91
N MET A 67 3.02 -19.55 -10.09
CA MET A 67 3.84 -19.92 -11.23
C MET A 67 5.33 -19.67 -11.00
N ILE A 68 5.69 -18.45 -10.62
CA ILE A 68 7.09 -18.00 -10.56
C ILE A 68 7.39 -17.01 -9.42
N GLY A 69 6.39 -16.29 -8.89
CA GLY A 69 6.66 -15.20 -7.93
C GLY A 69 7.36 -15.68 -6.66
N TYR A 70 6.89 -16.78 -6.04
CA TYR A 70 7.51 -17.30 -4.82
C TYR A 70 8.96 -17.73 -5.04
N THR A 71 9.26 -18.44 -6.14
CA THR A 71 10.63 -18.92 -6.40
C THR A 71 11.59 -17.77 -6.72
N LEU A 72 11.12 -16.73 -7.40
CA LEU A 72 11.95 -15.56 -7.68
C LEU A 72 12.21 -14.72 -6.43
N ALA A 73 11.29 -14.70 -5.46
CA ALA A 73 11.44 -13.96 -4.21
C ALA A 73 12.20 -14.73 -3.13
N TYR A 74 11.95 -16.02 -2.98
CA TYR A 74 12.45 -16.86 -1.88
C TYR A 74 13.25 -18.09 -2.32
N GLY A 75 13.55 -18.22 -3.61
CA GLY A 75 14.50 -19.21 -4.13
C GLY A 75 15.95 -18.89 -3.77
N GLU A 76 16.84 -19.85 -3.95
CA GLU A 76 18.25 -19.72 -3.55
C GLU A 76 19.12 -19.08 -4.66
N GLY A 77 20.32 -18.61 -4.31
CA GLY A 77 21.43 -18.52 -5.29
C GLY A 77 21.59 -17.24 -6.13
N GLY A 78 20.81 -16.17 -5.92
CA GLY A 78 21.03 -14.90 -6.64
C GLY A 78 20.95 -13.64 -5.76
N TRP A 79 21.70 -12.60 -6.14
CA TRP A 79 21.68 -11.29 -5.47
C TRP A 79 20.47 -10.42 -5.84
N VAL A 80 19.81 -10.72 -6.96
CA VAL A 80 18.69 -9.92 -7.51
C VAL A 80 17.40 -10.75 -7.61
N PHE A 81 17.50 -12.01 -8.03
CA PHE A 81 16.38 -12.96 -8.08
C PHE A 81 16.82 -14.30 -7.51
N GLY A 82 15.89 -15.03 -6.89
CA GLY A 82 16.06 -16.43 -6.54
C GLY A 82 16.11 -17.36 -7.75
N ASP A 83 16.46 -18.62 -7.52
CA ASP A 83 16.45 -19.68 -8.52
C ASP A 83 15.01 -20.13 -8.88
N PHE A 84 14.91 -21.14 -9.75
CA PHE A 84 13.64 -21.73 -10.19
C PHE A 84 13.28 -23.02 -9.43
N LYS A 85 13.90 -23.28 -8.28
CA LYS A 85 13.72 -24.52 -7.51
C LYS A 85 12.26 -24.74 -7.10
N TYR A 86 11.56 -23.65 -6.78
CA TYR A 86 10.18 -23.65 -6.31
C TYR A 86 9.17 -23.19 -7.38
N ALA A 87 9.55 -23.20 -8.66
CA ALA A 87 8.63 -22.88 -9.75
C ALA A 87 7.38 -23.78 -9.67
N LEU A 88 6.20 -23.22 -9.94
CA LEU A 88 4.90 -23.89 -9.76
C LEU A 88 4.66 -24.40 -8.32
N HIS A 89 5.27 -23.75 -7.31
CA HIS A 89 5.21 -24.15 -5.89
C HIS A 89 5.68 -25.59 -5.62
N ILE A 90 6.49 -26.16 -6.51
CA ILE A 90 7.00 -27.51 -6.34
C ILE A 90 7.89 -27.56 -5.09
N GLY A 91 7.56 -28.45 -4.15
CA GLY A 91 8.32 -28.64 -2.91
C GLY A 91 8.02 -27.63 -1.80
N VAL A 92 7.07 -26.70 -1.99
CA VAL A 92 6.65 -25.73 -0.97
C VAL A 92 5.44 -26.28 -0.20
N LEU A 93 5.68 -26.97 0.92
CA LEU A 93 4.63 -27.58 1.75
C LEU A 93 4.86 -27.29 3.24
N SER A 94 5.15 -28.32 4.04
CA SER A 94 5.21 -28.23 5.50
C SER A 94 6.63 -28.10 6.06
N GLU A 95 7.64 -27.94 5.20
CA GLU A 95 9.00 -27.65 5.64
C GLU A 95 9.02 -26.36 6.47
N PRO A 96 9.65 -26.35 7.67
CA PRO A 96 9.66 -25.17 8.52
C PRO A 96 10.43 -24.00 7.91
N VAL A 97 9.81 -22.83 7.85
CA VAL A 97 10.43 -21.52 7.63
C VAL A 97 10.30 -20.75 8.93
N GLY A 98 11.39 -20.69 9.70
CA GLY A 98 11.31 -20.29 11.10
C GLY A 98 10.52 -21.33 11.90
N THR A 99 9.41 -20.93 12.52
CA THR A 99 8.53 -21.82 13.30
C THR A 99 7.25 -22.24 12.56
N ILE A 100 7.03 -21.77 11.32
CA ILE A 100 5.80 -21.98 10.55
C ILE A 100 6.04 -22.79 9.26
N PRO A 101 5.01 -23.43 8.70
CA PRO A 101 5.13 -24.13 7.40
C PRO A 101 5.46 -23.19 6.24
N ALA A 102 6.33 -23.63 5.32
CA ALA A 102 6.68 -22.90 4.11
C ALA A 102 5.47 -22.47 3.27
N ILE A 103 4.43 -23.31 3.18
CA ILE A 103 3.21 -22.98 2.44
C ILE A 103 2.42 -21.83 3.09
N LEU A 104 2.39 -21.77 4.44
CA LEU A 104 1.74 -20.67 5.14
C LEU A 104 2.56 -19.39 5.03
N PHE A 105 3.89 -19.51 5.13
CA PHE A 105 4.78 -18.38 4.85
C PHE A 105 4.55 -17.84 3.42
N SER A 106 4.51 -18.71 2.42
CA SER A 106 4.23 -18.32 1.02
C SER A 106 2.91 -17.57 0.89
N GLU A 107 1.84 -18.11 1.47
CA GLU A 107 0.51 -17.49 1.42
C GLU A 107 0.48 -16.14 2.14
N PHE A 108 1.16 -16.02 3.28
CA PHE A 108 1.25 -14.75 3.99
C PHE A 108 1.98 -13.69 3.15
N GLN A 109 3.10 -14.04 2.50
CA GLN A 109 3.87 -13.12 1.65
C GLN A 109 3.13 -12.72 0.37
N LEU A 110 2.34 -13.63 -0.22
CA LEU A 110 1.45 -13.31 -1.33
C LEU A 110 0.49 -12.15 -1.00
N VAL A 111 0.01 -12.06 0.24
CA VAL A 111 -0.85 -10.93 0.64
C VAL A 111 -0.14 -9.58 0.50
N PHE A 112 1.17 -9.52 0.81
CA PHE A 112 1.97 -8.31 0.66
C PHE A 112 2.10 -7.95 -0.82
N GLU A 113 2.45 -8.92 -1.66
CA GLU A 113 2.54 -8.72 -3.11
C GLU A 113 1.20 -8.23 -3.70
N ALA A 114 0.10 -8.93 -3.40
CA ALA A 114 -1.23 -8.57 -3.87
C ALA A 114 -1.67 -7.19 -3.37
N THR A 115 -1.32 -6.83 -2.13
CA THR A 115 -1.58 -5.50 -1.56
C THR A 115 -0.78 -4.43 -2.28
N VAL A 116 0.52 -4.67 -2.52
CA VAL A 116 1.34 -3.78 -3.34
C VAL A 116 0.71 -3.61 -4.70
N CYS A 117 0.42 -4.71 -5.39
CA CYS A 117 -0.23 -4.75 -6.71
C CYS A 117 -1.59 -4.04 -6.73
N ALA A 118 -2.33 -3.99 -5.63
CA ALA A 118 -3.62 -3.29 -5.57
C ALA A 118 -3.50 -1.78 -5.33
N ILE A 119 -2.45 -1.34 -4.63
CA ILE A 119 -2.10 0.09 -4.48
C ILE A 119 -1.39 0.60 -5.75
N ALA A 120 -0.55 -0.27 -6.31
CA ALA A 120 -0.16 -0.37 -7.71
C ALA A 120 -1.40 -0.71 -8.55
N VAL A 121 -1.34 -1.49 -9.65
CA VAL A 121 -2.34 -1.50 -10.74
C VAL A 121 -2.74 -0.09 -11.25
N GLY A 122 -2.34 0.98 -10.57
CA GLY A 122 -1.26 1.90 -10.92
C GLY A 122 0.23 1.45 -10.89
N GLY A 123 0.67 0.16 -10.85
CA GLY A 123 2.03 -0.30 -11.28
C GLY A 123 2.98 -1.07 -10.29
N PHE A 124 3.72 -2.10 -10.78
CA PHE A 124 4.46 -3.18 -10.08
C PHE A 124 5.60 -2.84 -9.04
N CYS A 125 6.19 -3.90 -8.43
CA CYS A 125 6.55 -4.16 -7.00
C CYS A 125 7.88 -3.67 -6.31
N THR A 126 7.79 -3.66 -4.95
CA THR A 126 8.76 -3.65 -3.77
C THR A 126 9.63 -2.42 -3.43
N PRO A 127 9.75 -1.93 -2.15
CA PRO A 127 9.03 -2.19 -0.90
C PRO A 127 7.65 -1.52 -0.85
N VAL A 128 6.76 -2.02 0.02
CA VAL A 128 5.29 -1.89 -0.14
C VAL A 128 4.81 -0.47 -0.42
N HIS A 129 5.32 0.53 0.29
CA HIS A 129 4.85 1.91 0.19
C HIS A 129 5.60 2.74 -0.85
N ILE A 130 6.95 2.69 -0.85
CA ILE A 130 7.76 3.46 -1.80
C ILE A 130 7.40 3.06 -3.23
N CYS A 131 7.36 1.74 -3.48
CA CYS A 131 7.08 1.23 -4.81
C CYS A 131 5.65 1.46 -5.25
N SER A 132 4.66 1.17 -4.40
CA SER A 132 3.27 1.38 -4.81
C SER A 132 2.98 2.84 -5.15
N GLY A 133 3.51 3.80 -4.37
CA GLY A 133 3.35 5.23 -4.67
C GLY A 133 4.20 5.73 -5.85
N ALA A 134 5.42 5.19 -6.03
CA ALA A 134 6.29 5.55 -7.17
C ALA A 134 5.73 5.01 -8.49
N SER A 135 5.30 3.76 -8.49
CA SER A 135 4.71 3.11 -9.65
C SER A 135 3.37 3.74 -10.02
N ALA A 136 2.50 4.05 -9.05
CA ALA A 136 1.26 4.81 -9.28
C ALA A 136 1.53 6.15 -9.99
N SER A 137 2.61 6.82 -9.59
CA SER A 137 3.04 8.07 -10.24
C SER A 137 3.57 7.86 -11.66
N ALA A 138 4.34 6.79 -11.87
CA ALA A 138 4.88 6.45 -13.18
C ALA A 138 3.78 6.06 -14.18
N ILE A 139 2.81 5.24 -13.77
CA ILE A 139 1.63 4.92 -14.59
C ILE A 139 0.81 6.16 -14.89
N SER A 140 0.63 7.04 -13.91
CA SER A 140 -0.06 8.31 -14.13
C SER A 140 0.62 9.19 -15.20
N LEU A 141 1.95 9.34 -15.12
CA LEU A 141 2.74 10.06 -16.12
C LEU A 141 2.65 9.40 -17.49
N TYR A 142 2.72 8.08 -17.56
CA TYR A 142 2.63 7.31 -18.79
C TYR A 142 1.26 7.44 -19.47
N LEU A 143 0.16 7.24 -18.74
CA LEU A 143 -1.21 7.38 -19.24
C LEU A 143 -1.53 8.84 -19.62
N SER A 144 -0.84 9.82 -19.03
CA SER A 144 -0.98 11.23 -19.40
C SER A 144 -0.35 11.58 -20.77
N TYR A 145 0.50 10.68 -21.31
CA TYR A 145 1.20 10.87 -22.57
C TYR A 145 0.26 10.69 -23.78
N PRO A 146 0.36 11.53 -24.82
CA PRO A 146 -0.63 11.62 -25.91
C PRO A 146 -0.85 10.38 -26.79
N LEU A 147 -0.11 9.28 -26.58
CA LEU A 147 -0.30 8.01 -27.30
C LEU A 147 -1.53 7.22 -26.82
N PHE A 148 -1.91 7.32 -25.54
CA PHE A 148 -3.05 6.61 -24.93
C PHE A 148 -4.33 7.45 -24.86
N ARG A 149 -4.35 8.57 -25.59
CA ARG A 149 -5.43 9.56 -25.52
C ARG A 149 -6.31 9.45 -26.76
N SER A 150 -7.57 9.04 -26.56
CA SER A 150 -8.59 9.11 -27.62
C SER A 150 -8.62 10.52 -28.21
N ARG A 151 -8.42 10.62 -29.53
CA ARG A 151 -8.38 11.89 -30.28
C ARG A 151 -9.75 12.60 -30.34
N GLY A 152 -10.82 11.97 -29.87
CA GLY A 152 -12.21 12.38 -30.11
C GLY A 152 -12.97 13.08 -28.98
N SER A 153 -12.45 13.19 -27.74
CA SER A 153 -13.23 13.78 -26.63
C SER A 153 -13.12 15.32 -26.56
N GLU A 154 -14.27 16.01 -26.61
CA GLU A 154 -14.40 17.48 -26.55
C GLU A 154 -14.19 18.07 -25.14
N LYS A 155 -14.43 17.30 -24.06
CA LYS A 155 -14.20 17.75 -22.68
C LYS A 155 -12.73 17.55 -22.29
N ARG A 156 -11.89 18.49 -22.76
CA ARG A 156 -10.41 18.43 -22.72
C ARG A 156 -9.74 18.96 -21.44
N THR A 157 -10.47 19.27 -20.37
CA THR A 157 -9.85 19.68 -19.11
C THR A 157 -9.41 18.43 -18.35
N PRO A 158 -8.12 18.29 -17.97
CA PRO A 158 -7.77 17.26 -17.02
C PRO A 158 -8.52 17.59 -15.72
N THR A 159 -9.13 16.60 -15.10
CA THR A 159 -9.87 16.73 -13.83
C THR A 159 -8.98 17.17 -12.66
N HIS A 160 -7.66 17.24 -12.88
CA HIS A 160 -6.54 17.62 -12.00
C HIS A 160 -6.58 18.97 -11.24
N ILE A 161 -7.67 19.75 -11.27
CA ILE A 161 -7.69 21.10 -10.64
C ILE A 161 -8.66 21.22 -9.45
N ARG A 162 -9.52 20.23 -9.19
CA ARG A 162 -10.41 20.26 -8.01
C ARG A 162 -9.93 19.30 -6.92
N LEU A 163 -9.85 19.81 -5.69
CA LEU A 163 -9.67 18.99 -4.48
C LEU A 163 -10.76 17.89 -4.52
N HIS A 164 -10.35 16.63 -4.60
CA HIS A 164 -11.28 15.51 -4.64
C HIS A 164 -12.05 15.46 -3.32
N ARG A 165 -13.37 15.55 -3.38
CA ARG A 165 -14.25 15.11 -2.29
C ARG A 165 -14.61 13.66 -2.57
N PRO A 166 -14.65 12.78 -1.58
CA PRO A 166 -15.10 11.41 -1.81
C PRO A 166 -16.54 11.44 -2.36
N GLY A 167 -16.75 10.78 -3.50
CA GLY A 167 -18.07 10.57 -4.08
C GLY A 167 -18.98 9.75 -3.16
N ASN A 168 -18.40 8.92 -2.28
CA ASN A 168 -19.14 8.17 -1.27
C ASN A 168 -18.36 8.04 0.07
N SER A 169 -18.73 8.84 1.07
CA SER A 169 -18.13 8.81 2.41
C SER A 169 -18.32 7.49 3.17
N PHE A 170 -19.34 6.69 2.83
CA PHE A 170 -19.57 5.39 3.46
C PHE A 170 -18.51 4.36 3.04
N PHE A 171 -18.07 4.40 1.78
CA PHE A 171 -16.97 3.56 1.30
C PHE A 171 -15.64 3.93 1.95
N GLN A 172 -15.38 5.24 2.18
CA GLN A 172 -14.22 5.67 2.96
C GLN A 172 -14.28 5.19 4.41
N LEU A 173 -15.47 5.15 5.02
CA LEU A 173 -15.62 4.63 6.38
C LEU A 173 -15.38 3.13 6.46
N ILE A 174 -15.93 2.34 5.52
CA ILE A 174 -15.63 0.90 5.44
C ILE A 174 -14.14 0.69 5.22
N ALA A 175 -13.54 1.46 4.32
CA ALA A 175 -12.12 1.38 4.04
C ALA A 175 -11.27 1.67 5.27
N LEU A 176 -11.60 2.72 6.01
CA LEU A 176 -10.94 3.07 7.27
C LEU A 176 -10.97 1.92 8.28
N ILE A 177 -12.15 1.34 8.53
CA ILE A 177 -12.32 0.30 9.55
C ILE A 177 -11.56 -0.97 9.15
N THR A 178 -11.74 -1.42 7.91
CA THR A 178 -11.16 -2.68 7.43
C THR A 178 -9.66 -2.56 7.23
N ILE A 179 -9.16 -1.50 6.58
CA ILE A 179 -7.72 -1.33 6.35
C ILE A 179 -6.99 -1.20 7.69
N TRP A 180 -7.48 -0.36 8.61
CA TRP A 180 -6.84 -0.21 9.92
C TRP A 180 -6.81 -1.52 10.69
N GLY A 181 -7.96 -2.20 10.83
CA GLY A 181 -8.03 -3.47 11.55
C GLY A 181 -7.11 -4.54 10.97
N SER A 182 -7.03 -4.63 9.64
CA SER A 182 -6.19 -5.61 8.96
C SER A 182 -4.71 -5.23 9.00
N TRP A 183 -4.38 -3.94 9.06
CA TRP A 183 -2.99 -3.49 9.23
C TRP A 183 -2.39 -3.88 10.58
N LEU A 184 -3.22 -3.94 11.64
CA LEU A 184 -2.78 -4.45 12.94
C LEU A 184 -2.28 -5.89 12.84
N ALA A 185 -3.00 -6.72 12.06
CA ALA A 185 -2.61 -8.10 11.79
C ALA A 185 -1.43 -8.18 10.81
N PHE A 186 -1.33 -7.23 9.87
CA PHE A 186 -0.23 -7.11 8.92
C PHE A 186 1.09 -6.89 9.65
N ASP A 187 1.20 -5.82 10.44
CA ASP A 187 2.44 -5.48 11.14
C ASP A 187 2.76 -6.52 12.23
N ALA A 188 1.77 -6.98 12.99
CA ALA A 188 1.99 -8.03 14.00
C ALA A 188 2.40 -9.37 13.37
N GLY A 189 1.81 -9.74 12.24
CA GLY A 189 2.09 -10.99 11.54
C GLY A 189 3.49 -11.03 10.90
N THR A 190 4.11 -9.89 10.61
CA THR A 190 5.49 -9.84 10.07
C THR A 190 6.55 -10.41 11.01
N THR A 191 6.25 -10.58 12.31
CA THR A 191 7.14 -11.28 13.25
C THR A 191 7.18 -12.79 13.01
N LEU A 192 6.23 -13.34 12.25
CA LEU A 192 6.06 -14.77 11.93
C LEU A 192 5.90 -15.71 13.14
N ALA A 193 5.78 -15.16 14.34
CA ALA A 193 5.63 -15.88 15.59
C ALA A 193 4.80 -15.06 16.60
N LEU A 194 4.02 -15.74 17.43
CA LEU A 194 3.24 -15.12 18.51
C LEU A 194 4.15 -14.86 19.71
N SER A 195 4.87 -13.75 19.66
CA SER A 195 5.81 -13.31 20.69
C SER A 195 5.39 -11.97 21.31
N PHE A 196 6.08 -11.54 22.37
CA PHE A 196 5.88 -10.19 22.91
C PHE A 196 6.17 -9.10 21.86
N GLN A 197 7.10 -9.35 20.93
CA GLN A 197 7.36 -8.45 19.81
C GLN A 197 6.13 -8.29 18.90
N SER A 198 5.39 -9.36 18.61
CA SER A 198 4.16 -9.29 17.80
C SER A 198 3.06 -8.46 18.47
N VAL A 199 2.92 -8.60 19.80
CA VAL A 199 1.98 -7.82 20.61
C VAL A 199 2.39 -6.35 20.62
N MET A 200 3.69 -6.07 20.76
CA MET A 200 4.21 -4.72 20.70
C MET A 200 4.00 -4.09 19.32
N ALA A 201 4.28 -4.82 18.24
CA ALA A 201 4.04 -4.39 16.86
C ALA A 201 2.57 -3.99 16.65
N LEU A 202 1.62 -4.79 17.14
CA LEU A 202 0.19 -4.44 17.12
C LEU A 202 -0.10 -3.12 17.87
N CYS A 203 0.47 -2.96 19.07
CA CYS A 203 0.22 -1.79 19.92
C CYS A 203 0.77 -0.51 19.31
N VAL A 204 2.02 -0.54 18.81
CA VAL A 204 2.65 0.63 18.18
C VAL A 204 1.94 1.01 16.88
N THR A 205 1.47 0.02 16.12
CA THR A 205 0.70 0.24 14.88
C THR A 205 -0.58 1.00 15.17
N ASN A 206 -1.35 0.54 16.16
CA ASN A 206 -2.60 1.19 16.54
C ASN A 206 -2.37 2.61 17.08
N LEU A 207 -1.34 2.81 17.91
CA LEU A 207 -1.03 4.11 18.48
C LEU A 207 -0.55 5.11 17.42
N CYS A 208 0.30 4.68 16.49
CA CYS A 208 0.80 5.50 15.40
C CYS A 208 -0.34 5.93 14.46
N ALA A 209 -1.21 4.99 14.06
CA ALA A 209 -2.40 5.28 13.27
C ALA A 209 -3.33 6.26 13.96
N SER A 210 -3.56 6.08 15.28
CA SER A 210 -4.39 6.99 16.09
C SER A 210 -3.82 8.40 16.14
N ALA A 211 -2.51 8.53 16.35
CA ALA A 211 -1.82 9.81 16.40
C ALA A 211 -1.88 10.54 15.04
N GLY A 212 -1.67 9.81 13.94
CA GLY A 212 -1.79 10.36 12.58
C GLY A 212 -3.20 10.81 12.25
N ALA A 213 -4.20 9.97 12.56
CA ALA A 213 -5.62 10.25 12.35
C ALA A 213 -6.06 11.53 13.08
N LEU A 214 -5.74 11.64 14.38
CA LEU A 214 -6.06 12.81 15.18
C LEU A 214 -5.33 14.06 14.70
N THR A 215 -4.04 13.94 14.37
CA THR A 215 -3.24 15.08 13.89
C THR A 215 -3.86 15.68 12.64
N TRP A 216 -4.12 14.86 11.63
CA TRP A 216 -4.64 15.35 10.36
C TRP A 216 -6.09 15.86 10.52
N ALA A 217 -6.94 15.12 11.24
CA ALA A 217 -8.32 15.53 11.50
C ALA A 217 -8.41 16.87 12.26
N CYS A 218 -7.57 17.07 13.28
CA CYS A 218 -7.50 18.32 14.04
C CYS A 218 -7.06 19.48 13.15
N ILE A 219 -6.03 19.32 12.32
CA ILE A 219 -5.59 20.39 11.43
C ILE A 219 -6.69 20.76 10.43
N THR A 220 -7.36 19.76 9.86
CA THR A 220 -8.50 19.99 8.96
C THR A 220 -9.66 20.68 9.67
N TYR A 221 -9.95 20.33 10.93
CA TYR A 221 -10.94 21.03 11.75
C TYR A 221 -10.53 22.48 12.02
N LEU A 222 -9.26 22.75 12.31
CA LEU A 222 -8.77 24.10 12.55
C LEU A 222 -8.94 25.00 11.31
N GLU A 223 -8.69 24.46 10.11
CA GLU A 223 -8.81 25.17 8.84
C GLU A 223 -10.26 25.31 8.34
N THR A 224 -11.08 24.26 8.47
CA THR A 224 -12.42 24.21 7.86
C THR A 224 -13.56 24.38 8.84
N LYS A 225 -13.28 24.33 10.15
CA LYS A 225 -14.25 24.27 11.27
C LYS A 225 -15.21 23.08 11.20
N LYS A 226 -14.86 22.04 10.46
CA LYS A 226 -15.65 20.82 10.28
C LYS A 226 -14.78 19.58 10.42
N TRP A 227 -15.35 18.52 10.99
CA TRP A 227 -14.72 17.20 11.01
C TRP A 227 -14.91 16.50 9.66
N SER A 228 -13.88 15.80 9.20
CA SER A 228 -13.88 15.12 7.90
C SER A 228 -13.41 13.68 8.07
N ILE A 229 -14.27 12.72 7.73
CA ILE A 229 -13.94 11.28 7.73
C ILE A 229 -12.77 11.00 6.80
N ASP A 230 -12.77 11.63 5.63
CA ASP A 230 -11.72 11.56 4.63
C ASP A 230 -10.36 11.99 5.19
N SER A 231 -10.35 13.12 5.91
CA SER A 231 -9.14 13.62 6.56
C SER A 231 -8.65 12.71 7.69
N THR A 232 -9.57 12.13 8.46
CA THR A 232 -9.23 11.16 9.50
C THR A 232 -8.64 9.90 8.88
N PHE A 233 -9.22 9.42 7.78
CA PHE A 233 -8.75 8.26 7.02
C PHE A 233 -7.34 8.48 6.48
N MET A 234 -7.10 9.59 5.79
CA MET A 234 -5.77 9.94 5.28
C MET A 234 -4.73 10.10 6.40
N GLY A 235 -5.13 10.66 7.54
CA GLY A 235 -4.30 10.71 8.75
C GLY A 235 -3.94 9.34 9.30
N ALA A 236 -4.91 8.42 9.37
CA ALA A 236 -4.70 7.05 9.82
C ALA A 236 -3.74 6.31 8.88
N ILE A 237 -3.96 6.40 7.57
CA ILE A 237 -3.10 5.78 6.54
C ILE A 237 -1.67 6.31 6.63
N ALA A 238 -1.47 7.62 6.80
CA ALA A 238 -0.14 8.19 6.98
C ALA A 238 0.58 7.64 8.22
N GLY A 239 -0.14 7.44 9.34
CA GLY A 239 0.42 6.80 10.53
C GLY A 239 0.76 5.32 10.32
N LEU A 240 -0.13 4.57 9.67
CA LEU A 240 0.06 3.16 9.33
C LEU A 240 1.28 2.95 8.41
N ILE A 241 1.45 3.80 7.40
CA ILE A 241 2.61 3.76 6.51
C ILE A 241 3.91 4.07 7.26
N MET A 242 3.88 5.07 8.17
CA MET A 242 5.07 5.45 8.93
C MET A 242 5.56 4.35 9.87
N ILE A 243 4.67 3.53 10.43
CA ILE A 243 5.03 2.52 11.42
C ILE A 243 5.42 1.17 10.80
N THR A 244 4.92 0.81 9.62
CA THR A 244 5.16 -0.51 9.01
C THR A 244 6.63 -0.97 8.98
N PRO A 245 7.61 -0.19 8.49
CA PRO A 245 9.00 -0.65 8.50
C PRO A 245 9.64 -0.64 9.90
N ALA A 246 8.98 -0.06 10.91
CA ALA A 246 9.51 0.16 12.26
C ALA A 246 8.78 -0.63 13.35
N ALA A 247 7.63 -1.26 13.05
CA ALA A 247 6.70 -1.78 14.06
C ALA A 247 7.32 -2.79 15.03
N GLY A 248 8.29 -3.59 14.55
CA GLY A 248 9.03 -4.55 15.38
C GLY A 248 10.25 -3.99 16.11
N PHE A 249 10.57 -2.69 15.95
CA PHE A 249 11.87 -2.12 16.31
C PHE A 249 11.80 -0.83 17.14
N ILE A 250 10.62 -0.25 17.35
CA ILE A 250 10.47 1.01 18.09
C ILE A 250 9.47 0.92 19.23
N ASP A 251 9.62 1.78 20.23
CA ASP A 251 8.76 1.85 21.40
C ASP A 251 7.52 2.74 21.20
N MET A 252 6.57 2.66 22.14
CA MET A 252 5.26 3.34 22.07
C MET A 252 5.37 4.88 21.97
N PRO A 253 6.20 5.59 22.76
CA PRO A 253 6.39 7.03 22.61
C PRO A 253 6.92 7.43 21.22
N THR A 254 7.90 6.70 20.69
CA THR A 254 8.44 6.97 19.36
C THR A 254 7.38 6.75 18.28
N ALA A 255 6.58 5.68 18.39
CA ALA A 255 5.47 5.41 17.48
C ALA A 255 4.40 6.51 17.48
N PHE A 256 4.07 7.07 18.65
CA PHE A 256 3.16 8.23 18.73
C PHE A 256 3.71 9.44 17.95
N CYS A 257 5.01 9.75 18.11
CA CYS A 257 5.67 10.82 17.38
C CYS A 257 5.72 10.56 15.87
N PHE A 258 5.93 9.32 15.45
CA PHE A 258 5.90 8.91 14.04
C PHE A 258 4.54 9.19 13.40
N GLY A 259 3.44 8.92 14.10
CA GLY A 259 2.10 9.19 13.60
C GLY A 259 1.84 10.68 13.36
N ILE A 260 2.25 11.53 14.30
CA ILE A 260 2.16 13.00 14.14
C ILE A 260 3.00 13.46 12.95
N PHE A 261 4.26 13.03 12.91
CA PHE A 261 5.20 13.42 11.85
C PHE A 261 4.73 12.96 10.46
N GLY A 262 4.30 11.70 10.34
CA GLY A 262 3.74 11.14 9.11
C GLY A 262 2.56 11.93 8.58
N ALA A 263 1.61 12.25 9.45
CA ALA A 263 0.43 13.03 9.07
C ALA A 263 0.82 14.44 8.57
N LEU A 264 1.74 15.12 9.25
CA LEU A 264 2.22 16.44 8.83
C LEU A 264 2.95 16.38 7.49
N LEU A 265 3.84 15.42 7.33
CA LEU A 265 4.65 15.24 6.11
C LEU A 265 3.78 14.88 4.91
N CYS A 266 2.95 13.84 5.03
CA CYS A 266 2.10 13.38 3.93
C CYS A 266 1.09 14.47 3.52
N ARG A 267 0.51 15.19 4.50
CA ARG A 267 -0.38 16.32 4.23
C ARG A 267 0.31 17.45 3.47
N GLN A 268 1.58 17.73 3.78
CA GLN A 268 2.37 18.71 3.04
C GLN A 268 2.74 18.19 1.64
N ALA A 269 3.06 16.90 1.50
CA ALA A 269 3.35 16.25 0.22
C ALA A 269 2.16 16.28 -0.75
N LEU A 270 0.91 16.25 -0.25
CA LEU A 270 -0.28 16.44 -1.09
C LEU A 270 -0.30 17.76 -1.86
N ARG A 271 0.41 18.79 -1.37
CA ARG A 271 0.48 20.07 -2.07
C ARG A 271 1.28 19.98 -3.38
N ILE A 272 2.13 18.96 -3.53
CA ILE A 272 2.97 18.74 -4.73
C ILE A 272 2.10 18.59 -5.98
N LYS A 273 0.97 17.88 -5.90
CA LYS A 273 0.08 17.66 -7.05
C LYS A 273 -0.60 18.93 -7.60
N PHE A 274 -0.57 20.03 -6.83
CA PHE A 274 -1.13 21.33 -7.25
C PHE A 274 -0.08 22.31 -7.82
N THR A 275 1.20 21.90 -7.87
CA THR A 275 2.29 22.76 -8.36
C THR A 275 2.23 22.95 -9.89
N ASP A 276 2.84 24.02 -10.40
CA ASP A 276 3.04 24.22 -11.84
C ASP A 276 3.85 23.08 -12.48
N PHE A 277 4.72 22.43 -11.69
CA PHE A 277 5.47 21.26 -12.13
C PHE A 277 4.51 20.10 -12.45
N ALA A 278 3.65 19.71 -11.51
CA ALA A 278 2.66 18.66 -11.72
C ALA A 278 1.76 18.95 -12.93
N ARG A 279 1.33 20.21 -13.09
CA ARG A 279 0.54 20.66 -14.26
C ARG A 279 1.32 20.58 -15.58
N ARG A 280 2.60 20.97 -15.59
CA ARG A 280 3.45 20.93 -16.79
C ARG A 280 3.68 19.50 -17.27
N TRP A 281 3.91 18.58 -16.34
CA TRP A 281 4.12 17.15 -16.63
C TRP A 281 2.81 16.36 -16.74
N ARG A 282 1.66 17.02 -16.58
CA ARG A 282 0.31 16.41 -16.63
C ARG A 282 0.16 15.22 -15.69
N TRP A 283 0.90 15.24 -14.58
CA TRP A 283 0.89 14.21 -13.56
C TRP A 283 -0.39 14.26 -12.72
N VAL A 284 -0.99 13.10 -12.46
CA VAL A 284 -2.25 12.97 -11.72
C VAL A 284 -2.15 11.88 -10.65
N ASP A 285 -2.08 12.28 -9.37
CA ASP A 285 -2.14 11.35 -8.24
C ASP A 285 -3.59 11.27 -7.72
N ASN A 286 -4.42 10.43 -8.37
CA ASN A 286 -5.85 10.31 -8.06
C ASN A 286 -6.11 9.66 -6.69
N GLY A 287 -5.22 8.77 -6.26
CA GLY A 287 -5.34 8.01 -5.01
C GLY A 287 -4.53 8.60 -3.85
N ASP A 288 -3.89 9.76 -4.04
CA ASP A 288 -2.96 10.35 -3.08
C ASP A 288 -1.82 9.41 -2.66
N THR A 289 -1.53 8.45 -3.54
CA THR A 289 -0.59 7.35 -3.35
C THR A 289 0.85 7.80 -3.33
N PHE A 290 1.19 8.83 -4.11
CA PHE A 290 2.54 9.37 -4.07
C PHE A 290 2.82 10.07 -2.74
N ALA A 291 1.90 10.91 -2.29
CA ALA A 291 2.10 11.68 -1.07
C ALA A 291 2.10 10.78 0.17
N THR A 292 1.19 9.81 0.23
CA THR A 292 1.04 8.93 1.39
C THR A 292 2.00 7.75 1.34
N HIS A 293 2.01 6.97 0.25
CA HIS A 293 2.82 5.76 0.16
C HIS A 293 4.26 6.02 -0.30
N CYS A 294 4.49 6.82 -1.34
CA CYS A 294 5.86 7.06 -1.81
C CYS A 294 6.66 7.92 -0.81
N VAL A 295 6.22 9.17 -0.59
CA VAL A 295 6.91 10.11 0.31
C VAL A 295 6.85 9.63 1.75
N GLY A 296 5.68 9.14 2.20
CA GLY A 296 5.54 8.57 3.54
C GLY A 296 6.38 7.32 3.73
N GLY A 297 6.44 6.41 2.74
CA GLY A 297 7.29 5.23 2.78
C GLY A 297 8.78 5.55 2.86
N VAL A 298 9.26 6.52 2.07
CA VAL A 298 10.65 6.98 2.16
C VAL A 298 10.95 7.52 3.55
N ALA A 299 10.08 8.36 4.08
CA ALA A 299 10.25 8.90 5.42
C ALA A 299 10.21 7.81 6.49
N ALA A 300 9.29 6.85 6.38
CA ALA A 300 9.18 5.71 7.27
C ALA A 300 10.47 4.91 7.31
N THR A 301 11.00 4.50 6.15
CA THR A 301 12.24 3.71 6.04
C THR A 301 13.44 4.45 6.63
N ILE A 302 13.57 5.76 6.36
CA ILE A 302 14.64 6.59 6.95
C ILE A 302 14.46 6.73 8.47
N CYS A 303 13.24 6.97 8.93
CA CYS A 303 12.92 7.08 10.35
C CYS A 303 13.17 5.77 11.09
N THR A 304 12.92 4.59 10.50
CA THR A 304 13.34 3.30 11.05
C THR A 304 14.84 3.28 11.30
N GLY A 305 15.65 3.67 10.31
CA GLY A 305 17.11 3.66 10.45
C GLY A 305 17.62 4.63 11.52
N LEU A 306 16.90 5.71 11.76
CA LEU A 306 17.20 6.68 12.80
C LEU A 306 16.80 6.19 14.20
N PHE A 307 15.61 5.61 14.35
CA PHE A 307 14.99 5.40 15.67
C PHE A 307 14.79 3.94 16.08
N ALA A 308 15.21 2.97 15.26
CA ALA A 308 15.23 1.57 15.67
C ALA A 308 16.01 1.39 16.99
N GLN A 309 15.50 0.53 17.86
CA GLN A 309 16.05 0.27 19.19
C GLN A 309 16.41 -1.21 19.30
N LYS A 310 17.66 -1.50 19.67
CA LYS A 310 18.11 -2.88 19.91
C LYS A 310 17.29 -3.59 20.99
N GLU A 311 16.87 -2.86 22.03
CA GLU A 311 16.13 -3.42 23.16
C GLU A 311 14.73 -3.89 22.76
N VAL A 312 14.08 -3.17 21.85
CA VAL A 312 12.75 -3.53 21.34
C VAL A 312 12.85 -4.72 20.39
N ALA A 313 13.87 -4.74 19.53
CA ALA A 313 14.13 -5.87 18.64
C ALA A 313 14.40 -7.18 19.40
N ALA A 314 15.06 -7.08 20.56
CA ALA A 314 15.36 -8.22 21.41
C ALA A 314 14.11 -8.93 21.97
N TYR A 315 12.93 -8.31 21.94
CA TYR A 315 11.66 -8.96 22.33
C TYR A 315 11.31 -10.15 21.44
N GLY A 316 11.83 -10.20 20.21
CA GLY A 316 11.70 -11.32 19.28
C GLY A 316 12.81 -12.35 19.38
N GLY A 317 13.79 -12.15 20.27
CA GLY A 317 15.01 -12.98 20.33
C GLY A 317 15.99 -12.71 19.19
N VAL A 318 15.81 -11.61 18.45
CA VAL A 318 16.71 -11.21 17.36
C VAL A 318 17.68 -10.13 17.87
N GLU A 319 18.98 -10.36 17.69
CA GLU A 319 20.01 -9.36 17.98
C GLU A 319 20.20 -8.44 16.77
N VAL A 320 20.01 -7.15 16.97
CA VAL A 320 20.27 -6.10 15.97
C VAL A 320 21.11 -4.98 16.60
N ASP A 321 21.89 -4.30 15.77
CA ASP A 321 22.76 -3.18 16.20
C ASP A 321 21.99 -1.90 16.55
N GLY A 322 20.68 -1.85 16.28
CA GLY A 322 19.83 -0.69 16.53
C GLY A 322 20.03 0.45 15.52
N GLY A 323 19.36 1.57 15.77
CA GLY A 323 19.39 2.78 14.95
C GLY A 323 20.34 3.86 15.47
N VAL A 324 20.34 5.01 14.80
CA VAL A 324 21.27 6.11 15.12
C VAL A 324 20.99 6.76 16.47
N PHE A 325 19.73 7.07 16.75
CA PHE A 325 19.36 7.98 17.84
C PHE A 325 19.53 7.34 19.22
N PHE A 326 19.11 6.08 19.38
CA PHE A 326 19.15 5.38 20.66
C PHE A 326 20.42 4.55 20.83
N ASP A 327 20.93 3.95 19.76
CA ASP A 327 22.03 2.99 19.82
C ASP A 327 23.34 3.48 19.15
N GLY A 328 23.33 4.65 18.53
CA GLY A 328 24.52 5.26 17.92
C GLY A 328 24.96 4.63 16.60
N ASN A 329 24.16 3.73 16.02
CA ASN A 329 24.54 2.98 14.82
C ASN A 329 24.27 3.78 13.52
N VAL A 330 25.23 4.63 13.12
CA VAL A 330 25.15 5.42 11.88
C VAL A 330 25.07 4.54 10.63
N ARG A 331 25.60 3.31 10.68
CA ARG A 331 25.54 2.38 9.54
C ARG A 331 24.11 2.01 9.19
N GLN A 332 23.20 1.92 10.18
CA GLN A 332 21.80 1.59 9.93
C GLN A 332 21.13 2.61 9.01
N LEU A 333 21.40 3.91 9.19
CA LEU A 333 20.86 4.95 8.32
C LEU A 333 21.29 4.75 6.86
N TRP A 334 22.55 4.36 6.63
CA TRP A 334 23.03 4.12 5.28
C TRP A 334 22.35 2.91 4.62
N VAL A 335 22.08 1.85 5.39
CA VAL A 335 21.32 0.69 4.91
C VAL A 335 19.92 1.12 4.45
N GLN A 336 19.23 1.92 5.27
CA GLN A 336 17.90 2.42 4.92
C GLN A 336 17.89 3.37 3.71
N VAL A 337 18.95 4.18 3.53
CA VAL A 337 19.09 5.02 2.32
C VAL A 337 19.26 4.17 1.07
N VAL A 338 20.08 3.11 1.13
CA VAL A 338 20.26 2.19 0.00
C VAL A 338 18.94 1.45 -0.31
N GLU A 339 18.21 1.01 0.71
CA GLU A 339 16.89 0.39 0.56
C GLU A 339 15.90 1.32 -0.15
N VAL A 340 15.86 2.60 0.24
CA VAL A 340 15.05 3.62 -0.43
C VAL A 340 15.43 3.73 -1.91
N LEU A 341 16.73 3.80 -2.24
CA LEU A 341 17.21 3.95 -3.61
C LEU A 341 16.85 2.75 -4.50
N ILE A 342 17.05 1.52 -3.99
CA ILE A 342 16.67 0.29 -4.70
C ILE A 342 15.15 0.24 -4.88
N GLY A 343 14.38 0.69 -3.89
CA GLY A 343 12.93 0.80 -3.97
C GLY A 343 12.40 1.71 -5.08
N PHE A 344 13.24 2.56 -5.66
CA PHE A 344 12.92 3.37 -6.85
C PHE A 344 13.39 2.74 -8.18
N GLU A 345 14.21 1.68 -8.16
CA GLU A 345 14.96 1.21 -9.34
C GLU A 345 14.10 0.47 -10.39
N VAL A 346 12.87 0.08 -10.05
CA VAL A 346 11.92 -0.59 -10.97
C VAL A 346 11.03 0.42 -11.74
N LEU A 347 11.52 1.63 -12.00
CA LEU A 347 10.83 2.67 -12.76
C LEU A 347 11.24 2.73 -14.24
N ALA A 348 11.53 1.59 -14.88
CA ALA A 348 11.86 1.53 -16.30
C ALA A 348 10.60 1.20 -17.14
N PRO A 349 10.09 2.13 -17.96
CA PRO A 349 9.11 1.80 -19.00
C PRO A 349 9.78 0.84 -19.99
N ASN A 350 9.18 -0.33 -20.20
CA ASN A 350 9.67 -1.30 -21.18
C ASN A 350 8.80 -1.22 -22.44
N ASP A 351 9.42 -1.05 -23.60
CA ASP A 351 8.71 -0.75 -24.85
C ASP A 351 7.81 -1.90 -25.37
N GLU A 352 7.91 -3.10 -24.78
CA GLU A 352 7.13 -4.28 -25.16
C GLU A 352 5.80 -4.43 -24.38
N ILE A 353 5.63 -3.72 -23.25
CA ILE A 353 4.35 -3.64 -22.50
C ILE A 353 3.37 -2.66 -23.21
N ASN A 354 3.85 -1.95 -24.24
CA ASN A 354 3.13 -0.92 -25.01
C ASN A 354 1.90 -1.41 -25.80
N ALA A 355 1.61 -2.72 -25.85
CA ALA A 355 0.56 -3.28 -26.72
C ALA A 355 -0.74 -3.69 -26.01
N GLY A 356 -0.81 -3.67 -24.67
CA GLY A 356 -1.88 -4.37 -23.92
C GLY A 356 -2.86 -3.54 -23.10
N LEU A 357 -2.64 -2.23 -22.90
CA LEU A 357 -3.48 -1.37 -22.06
C LEU A 357 -4.24 -0.34 -22.89
N ASP A 358 -5.21 -0.82 -23.68
CA ASP A 358 -6.28 0.05 -24.18
C ASP A 358 -7.42 0.09 -23.15
N MET A 359 -7.34 1.06 -22.24
CA MET A 359 -8.35 1.29 -21.20
C MET A 359 -9.72 1.75 -21.78
N VAL A 360 -9.80 2.06 -23.07
CA VAL A 360 -11.02 2.56 -23.72
C VAL A 360 -12.06 1.45 -23.93
N GLN A 361 -11.64 0.21 -24.22
CA GLN A 361 -12.59 -0.90 -24.40
C GLN A 361 -13.24 -1.37 -23.09
N THR A 362 -12.56 -1.22 -21.96
CA THR A 362 -13.09 -1.66 -20.65
C THR A 362 -14.06 -0.63 -20.07
N GLU A 363 -13.89 0.66 -20.36
CA GLU A 363 -14.79 1.74 -19.90
C GLU A 363 -16.05 1.88 -20.78
N GLU A 364 -15.95 1.80 -22.12
CA GLU A 364 -17.11 2.04 -23.00
C GLU A 364 -18.16 0.91 -22.89
N THR A 365 -17.75 -0.35 -22.76
CA THR A 365 -18.71 -1.48 -22.79
C THR A 365 -19.55 -1.62 -21.50
N LEU A 366 -19.08 -1.09 -20.37
CA LEU A 366 -19.79 -1.18 -19.08
C LEU A 366 -20.65 0.06 -18.77
N CYS A 367 -20.39 1.19 -19.43
CA CYS A 367 -21.02 2.47 -19.11
C CYS A 367 -22.10 2.92 -20.11
N ASP A 368 -22.19 2.32 -21.31
CA ASP A 368 -23.14 2.71 -22.35
C ASP A 368 -24.50 1.97 -22.29
N MET A 369 -25.08 1.84 -21.09
CA MET A 369 -26.55 1.66 -21.02
C MET A 369 -27.17 3.04 -20.85
N PRO A 370 -27.69 3.68 -21.92
CA PRO A 370 -28.34 4.98 -21.79
C PRO A 370 -29.55 4.82 -20.87
N ASN A 371 -29.48 5.44 -19.70
CA ASN A 371 -30.61 5.52 -18.80
C ASN A 371 -31.55 6.61 -19.35
N PRO A 372 -32.78 6.28 -19.79
CA PRO A 372 -33.66 7.24 -20.45
C PRO A 372 -34.09 8.42 -19.57
N ASP A 373 -33.77 8.40 -18.28
CA ASP A 373 -34.07 9.45 -17.30
C ASP A 373 -32.89 10.41 -17.03
N GLU A 374 -31.71 10.22 -17.64
CA GLU A 374 -30.59 11.18 -17.50
C GLU A 374 -30.73 12.33 -18.52
N GLU A 375 -31.33 13.44 -18.09
CA GLU A 375 -31.12 14.73 -18.77
C GLU A 375 -29.65 15.12 -18.64
N ASP A 376 -28.95 15.09 -19.77
CA ASP A 376 -27.55 15.50 -19.90
C ASP A 376 -27.40 16.95 -19.43
N TYR A 377 -26.79 17.15 -18.26
CA TYR A 377 -26.60 18.49 -17.69
C TYR A 377 -25.58 19.27 -18.54
N SER A 378 -26.10 20.10 -19.45
CA SER A 378 -25.34 21.08 -20.19
C SER A 378 -24.87 22.20 -19.25
N PRO A 379 -23.57 22.55 -19.20
CA PRO A 379 -23.12 23.64 -18.35
C PRO A 379 -23.72 24.97 -18.82
N MET A 380 -24.35 25.68 -17.89
CA MET A 380 -25.07 26.93 -18.11
C MET A 380 -24.32 27.95 -18.99
N THR A 381 -25.04 28.51 -19.96
CA THR A 381 -24.75 29.78 -20.61
C THR A 381 -24.74 30.91 -19.58
N ASN A 382 -23.67 31.72 -19.56
CA ASN A 382 -23.54 33.02 -18.88
C ASN A 382 -22.96 33.03 -17.45
N GLY A 383 -21.78 32.42 -17.31
CA GLY A 383 -20.79 32.61 -16.23
C GLY A 383 -20.94 33.83 -15.31
N ASN A 384 -21.68 33.67 -14.23
CA ASN A 384 -21.55 34.46 -13.00
C ASN A 384 -21.73 33.53 -11.79
N ILE A 385 -20.91 33.73 -10.76
CA ILE A 385 -20.94 33.01 -9.49
C ILE A 385 -21.73 33.88 -8.51
N GLU A 386 -22.86 33.39 -8.01
CA GLU A 386 -23.45 33.86 -6.75
C GLU A 386 -23.37 32.72 -5.72
N LEU A 387 -23.15 33.13 -4.46
CA LEU A 387 -22.56 32.38 -3.34
C LEU A 387 -23.28 31.08 -2.92
#